data_AF-A0A949TSA8-F1
#
_entry.id   AF-A0A949TSA8-F1
#
_cell.length_a   1.000
_cell.length_b   1.000
_cell.length_c   1.000
_cell.angle_alpha   90.00
_cell.angle_beta   90.00
_cell.angle_gamma   90.00
#
_symmetry.space_group_name_H-M   'P 1'
#
loop_
_entity.id
_entity.type
_entity.pdbx_description
1 polymer ?
#
loop_
_entity_poly.entity_id
_entity_poly.type
_entity_poly.pdbx_seq_one_letter_code
_entity_poly.pdbx_strand_id
1 'polypeptide(L)'
;MQRPAVVTFFFVNTETPAEVIATEPRANRGFGRKYLAQMNPRWPITPIGQFSLNRSTDVSENEFYIAGFPGLSLVQTYLPDVRRISDIDPALRSSLPARDLIVTAYNRERGYGAFAYWRGDTLLRAFAARRDRVYEDEGIPQPFERPFWAGERSENVGGIALPFEPIDLVAAATREWLGIYTGGPDVNVVGYATDGRPEPKVEPAPPSSRSIADIVSAASSKLGLGAADRDYDDYALDSTQTEERSTGEELGAVVRSGWSWMRKAGSTVRDVAGTVGEQLSDKLRHTDRPRSSGTSQLPRSRSTATRRTHDTESSQPPRRDERTQPPAENTEAASDSPLIEDES
;
A
#
# COMPACT_ATOMS: atom_id res chain seq x y z
N MET A 1 -17.61 15.52 -14.68
CA MET A 1 -16.90 15.72 -13.39
C MET A 1 -16.05 14.49 -13.18
N GLN A 2 -14.74 14.66 -13.11
CA GLN A 2 -13.77 13.58 -12.84
C GLN A 2 -14.05 12.97 -11.46
N ARG A 3 -13.95 11.64 -11.36
CA ARG A 3 -14.13 10.87 -10.12
C ARG A 3 -12.82 10.16 -9.76
N PRO A 4 -11.87 10.88 -9.14
CA PRO A 4 -10.61 10.27 -8.76
C PRO A 4 -10.86 9.17 -7.75
N ALA A 5 -10.18 8.03 -7.91
CA ALA A 5 -10.26 6.92 -6.99
C ALA A 5 -8.93 6.19 -6.90
N VAL A 6 -8.63 5.66 -5.72
CA VAL A 6 -7.61 4.62 -5.55
C VAL A 6 -8.21 3.32 -6.07
N VAL A 7 -7.54 2.68 -7.01
CA VAL A 7 -7.98 1.44 -7.66
C VAL A 7 -6.97 0.34 -7.40
N THR A 8 -7.44 -0.80 -6.95
CA THR A 8 -6.63 -2.00 -6.71
C THR A 8 -7.09 -3.12 -7.62
N PHE A 9 -6.17 -3.63 -8.43
CA PHE A 9 -6.35 -4.80 -9.28
C PHE A 9 -5.75 -6.01 -8.58
N PHE A 10 -6.52 -7.08 -8.45
CA PHE A 10 -6.10 -8.37 -7.93
C PHE A 10 -6.23 -9.42 -9.02
N PHE A 11 -5.09 -9.86 -9.53
CA PHE A 11 -4.96 -10.89 -10.55
C PHE A 11 -4.82 -12.24 -9.85
N VAL A 12 -5.88 -13.04 -9.86
CA VAL A 12 -6.01 -14.27 -9.07
C VAL A 12 -5.92 -15.50 -9.99
N ASN A 13 -4.97 -16.38 -9.68
CA ASN A 13 -4.70 -17.65 -10.34
C ASN A 13 -4.69 -18.83 -9.36
N THR A 14 -5.17 -18.60 -8.13
CA THR A 14 -5.29 -19.60 -7.06
C THR A 14 -6.75 -19.70 -6.60
N GLU A 15 -7.14 -20.85 -6.08
CA GLU A 15 -8.48 -21.05 -5.51
C GLU A 15 -8.56 -20.55 -4.06
N THR A 16 -7.42 -20.41 -3.38
CA THR A 16 -7.33 -20.01 -1.97
C THR A 16 -6.47 -18.75 -1.78
N PRO A 17 -6.86 -17.58 -2.33
CA PRO A 17 -6.08 -16.35 -2.19
C PRO A 17 -5.88 -15.92 -0.72
N ALA A 18 -6.87 -16.18 0.13
CA ALA A 18 -6.79 -15.89 1.56
C ALA A 18 -5.65 -16.65 2.27
N GLU A 19 -5.42 -17.92 1.90
CA GLU A 19 -4.32 -18.72 2.46
C GLU A 19 -2.96 -18.16 2.05
N VAL A 20 -2.82 -17.73 0.79
CA VAL A 20 -1.60 -17.09 0.29
C VAL A 20 -1.29 -15.84 1.10
N ILE A 21 -2.27 -14.97 1.32
CA ILE A 21 -2.10 -13.73 2.10
C ILE A 21 -1.80 -14.03 3.57
N ALA A 22 -2.43 -15.06 4.14
CA ALA A 22 -2.20 -15.47 5.54
C ALA A 22 -0.76 -15.91 5.83
N THR A 23 0.02 -16.33 4.81
CA THR A 23 1.45 -16.63 4.96
C THR A 23 2.35 -15.39 5.03
N GLU A 24 1.77 -14.19 4.89
CA GLU A 24 2.47 -12.90 4.85
C GLU A 24 3.70 -12.89 3.92
N PRO A 25 3.55 -13.30 2.65
CA PRO A 25 4.66 -13.42 1.73
C PRO A 25 5.33 -12.06 1.51
N ARG A 26 6.66 -12.07 1.35
CA ARG A 26 7.39 -10.85 1.00
C ARG A 26 7.12 -10.46 -0.45
N ALA A 27 6.94 -9.17 -0.70
CA ALA A 27 6.77 -8.65 -2.04
C ALA A 27 8.05 -8.77 -2.88
N ASN A 28 7.92 -9.22 -4.12
CA ASN A 28 9.05 -9.32 -5.05
C ASN A 28 9.36 -7.95 -5.70
N ARG A 29 10.47 -7.31 -5.30
CA ARG A 29 10.92 -6.01 -5.84
C ARG A 29 11.20 -6.02 -7.35
N GLY A 30 11.63 -7.16 -7.90
CA GLY A 30 11.92 -7.29 -9.32
C GLY A 30 10.65 -7.41 -10.17
N PHE A 31 9.56 -7.94 -9.60
CA PHE A 31 8.29 -8.12 -10.29
C PHE A 31 7.65 -6.78 -10.66
N GLY A 32 7.45 -5.89 -9.69
CA GLY A 32 6.80 -4.59 -9.93
C GLY A 32 7.56 -3.72 -10.93
N ARG A 33 8.90 -3.70 -10.86
CA ARG A 33 9.73 -2.98 -11.84
C ARG A 33 9.55 -3.52 -13.26
N LYS A 34 9.52 -4.85 -13.43
CA LYS A 34 9.29 -5.47 -14.75
C LYS A 34 7.89 -5.17 -15.27
N TYR A 35 6.87 -5.27 -14.42
CA TYR A 35 5.49 -4.95 -14.77
C TYR A 35 5.35 -3.51 -15.29
N LEU A 36 5.88 -2.52 -14.55
CA LEU A 36 5.80 -1.11 -14.95
C LEU A 36 6.57 -0.84 -16.24
N ALA A 37 7.73 -1.47 -16.44
CA ALA A 37 8.51 -1.33 -17.66
C ALA A 37 7.80 -1.92 -18.89
N GLN A 38 6.99 -2.97 -18.71
CA GLN A 38 6.16 -3.54 -19.78
C GLN A 38 4.96 -2.65 -20.09
N MET A 39 4.32 -2.08 -19.07
CA MET A 39 3.17 -1.16 -19.24
C MET A 39 3.56 0.09 -20.01
N ASN A 40 4.68 0.71 -19.66
CA ASN A 40 5.21 1.85 -20.40
C ASN A 40 6.75 1.92 -20.26
N PRO A 41 7.49 1.54 -21.30
CA PRO A 41 8.96 1.55 -21.28
C PRO A 41 9.59 2.93 -21.06
N ARG A 42 8.82 4.03 -21.21
CA ARG A 42 9.29 5.39 -21.03
C ARG A 42 9.18 5.88 -19.59
N TRP A 43 8.53 5.15 -18.70
CA TRP A 43 8.39 5.60 -17.31
C TRP A 43 9.73 5.54 -16.56
N PRO A 44 10.14 6.64 -15.91
CA PRO A 44 11.23 6.60 -14.95
C PRO A 44 10.74 5.93 -13.66
N ILE A 45 11.04 4.64 -13.52
CA ILE A 45 10.56 3.81 -12.39
C ILE A 45 11.51 3.97 -11.20
N THR A 46 11.02 4.58 -10.14
CA THR A 46 11.74 4.83 -8.89
C THR A 46 11.10 4.01 -7.76
N PRO A 47 11.78 3.02 -7.14
CA PRO A 47 11.25 2.35 -5.95
C PRO A 47 11.19 3.29 -4.75
N ILE A 48 10.04 3.32 -4.06
CA ILE A 48 9.81 4.14 -2.86
C ILE A 48 10.17 3.34 -1.60
N GLY A 49 9.69 2.11 -1.49
CA GLY A 49 9.86 1.30 -0.28
C GLY A 49 9.00 0.04 -0.30
N GLN A 50 9.15 -0.80 0.73
CA GLN A 50 8.29 -1.96 0.98
C GLN A 50 7.52 -1.74 2.27
N PHE A 51 6.21 -1.99 2.25
CA PHE A 51 5.31 -1.77 3.38
C PHE A 51 4.05 -2.63 3.25
N SER A 52 3.24 -2.64 4.31
CA SER A 52 1.97 -3.37 4.38
C SER A 52 0.83 -2.50 3.83
N LEU A 53 0.12 -2.99 2.80
CA LEU A 53 -0.93 -2.24 2.09
C LEU A 53 -2.12 -1.87 2.99
N ASN A 54 -2.49 -2.77 3.90
CA ASN A 54 -3.57 -2.57 4.87
C ASN A 54 -3.20 -1.58 5.99
N ARG A 55 -1.93 -1.13 6.06
CA ARG A 55 -1.42 -0.17 7.04
C ARG A 55 -0.77 1.07 6.41
N SER A 56 -0.76 1.17 5.09
CA SER A 56 -0.15 2.30 4.37
C SER A 56 -1.16 3.41 4.08
N THR A 57 -0.63 4.58 3.76
CA THR A 57 -1.43 5.66 3.18
C THR A 57 -1.87 5.28 1.77
N ASP A 58 -2.94 5.92 1.30
CA ASP A 58 -3.41 5.79 -0.07
C ASP A 58 -2.31 6.14 -1.08
N VAL A 59 -2.34 5.44 -2.21
CA VAL A 59 -1.50 5.74 -3.37
C VAL A 59 -1.85 7.11 -3.93
N SER A 60 -0.84 7.90 -4.31
CA SER A 60 -1.05 9.18 -4.97
C SER A 60 -0.93 9.08 -6.49
N GLU A 61 -1.16 10.20 -7.18
CA GLU A 61 -0.96 10.29 -8.63
C GLU A 61 0.47 9.89 -9.01
N ASN A 62 0.60 9.06 -10.07
CA ASN A 62 1.88 8.52 -10.56
C ASN A 62 2.60 7.58 -9.58
N GLU A 63 1.90 7.05 -8.59
CA GLU A 63 2.40 5.98 -7.73
C GLU A 63 1.71 4.65 -8.01
N PHE A 64 2.45 3.57 -7.80
CA PHE A 64 1.97 2.20 -7.95
C PHE A 64 2.44 1.37 -6.76
N TYR A 65 1.52 0.68 -6.09
CA TYR A 65 1.87 -0.31 -5.09
C TYR A 65 1.66 -1.69 -5.68
N ILE A 66 2.74 -2.48 -5.77
CA ILE A 66 2.72 -3.74 -6.51
C ILE A 66 3.24 -4.87 -5.63
N ALA A 67 2.54 -6.00 -5.67
CA ALA A 67 3.00 -7.26 -5.11
C ALA A 67 2.77 -8.40 -6.11
N GLY A 68 3.67 -9.38 -6.06
CA GLY A 68 3.52 -10.66 -6.76
C GLY A 68 3.76 -11.78 -5.76
N PHE A 69 2.70 -12.52 -5.46
CA PHE A 69 2.68 -13.71 -4.60
C PHE A 69 2.40 -14.96 -5.43
N PRO A 70 2.64 -16.17 -4.89
CA PRO A 70 2.26 -17.40 -5.58
C PRO A 70 0.76 -17.42 -5.93
N GLY A 71 0.44 -17.37 -7.22
CA GLY A 71 -0.95 -17.41 -7.70
C GLY A 71 -1.78 -16.14 -7.46
N LEU A 72 -1.21 -15.07 -6.91
CA LEU A 72 -1.91 -13.80 -6.65
C LEU A 72 -0.98 -12.63 -6.94
N SER A 73 -1.37 -11.72 -7.83
CA SER A 73 -0.66 -10.45 -8.03
C SER A 73 -1.58 -9.27 -7.75
N LEU A 74 -1.02 -8.20 -7.21
CA LEU A 74 -1.74 -7.00 -6.81
C LEU A 74 -1.09 -5.78 -7.42
N VAL A 75 -1.90 -4.89 -7.99
CA VAL A 75 -1.47 -3.57 -8.48
C VAL A 75 -2.47 -2.53 -7.98
N GLN A 76 -2.04 -1.63 -7.10
CA GLN A 76 -2.81 -0.47 -6.69
C GLN A 76 -2.26 0.79 -7.36
N THR A 77 -3.15 1.65 -7.86
CA THR A 77 -2.79 2.93 -8.48
C THR A 77 -3.94 3.93 -8.32
N TYR A 78 -3.70 5.17 -8.73
CA TYR A 78 -4.69 6.24 -8.73
C TYR A 78 -5.22 6.45 -10.15
N LEU A 79 -6.54 6.42 -10.32
CA LEU A 79 -7.19 6.76 -11.59
C LEU A 79 -8.01 8.05 -11.43
N PRO A 80 -7.90 9.02 -12.38
CA PRO A 80 -8.52 10.33 -12.24
C PRO A 80 -10.05 10.31 -12.44
N ASP A 81 -10.58 9.31 -13.16
CA ASP A 81 -12.01 9.18 -13.38
C ASP A 81 -12.45 7.71 -13.39
N VAL A 82 -13.12 7.29 -12.32
CA VAL A 82 -13.76 5.98 -12.20
C VAL A 82 -15.21 6.21 -11.82
N ARG A 83 -16.08 6.30 -12.83
CA ARG A 83 -17.53 6.39 -12.62
C ARG A 83 -18.19 5.02 -12.59
N ARG A 84 -17.78 4.15 -13.51
CA ARG A 84 -18.17 2.76 -13.63
C ARG A 84 -16.89 1.94 -13.59
N ILE A 85 -16.88 0.92 -12.75
CA ILE A 85 -15.73 0.03 -12.58
C ILE A 85 -15.64 -0.96 -13.76
N SER A 86 -16.76 -1.26 -14.43
CA SER A 86 -16.76 -2.03 -15.69
C SER A 86 -15.95 -1.38 -16.80
N ASP A 87 -15.93 -0.05 -16.83
CA ASP A 87 -15.41 0.76 -17.92
C ASP A 87 -13.90 1.05 -17.77
N ILE A 88 -13.24 0.41 -16.79
CA ILE A 88 -11.79 0.52 -16.60
C ILE A 88 -11.05 0.13 -17.88
N ASP A 89 -9.94 0.84 -18.14
CA ASP A 89 -9.09 0.63 -19.31
C ASP A 89 -8.77 -0.87 -19.51
N PRO A 90 -9.17 -1.46 -20.65
CA PRO A 90 -8.85 -2.84 -20.99
C PRO A 90 -7.36 -3.16 -20.88
N ALA A 91 -6.46 -2.20 -21.14
CA ALA A 91 -5.02 -2.41 -21.02
C ALA A 91 -4.58 -2.67 -19.56
N LEU A 92 -5.24 -2.05 -18.58
CA LEU A 92 -5.02 -2.34 -17.15
C LEU A 92 -5.70 -3.66 -16.77
N ARG A 93 -6.89 -3.93 -17.31
CA ARG A 93 -7.64 -5.17 -17.06
C ARG A 93 -6.88 -6.41 -17.52
N SER A 94 -6.18 -6.33 -18.65
CA SER A 94 -5.40 -7.42 -19.24
C SER A 94 -3.89 -7.30 -19.04
N SER A 95 -3.43 -6.48 -18.10
CA SER A 95 -2.00 -6.21 -17.90
C SER A 95 -1.23 -7.43 -17.36
N LEU A 96 -1.93 -8.35 -16.70
CA LEU A 96 -1.41 -9.64 -16.26
C LEU A 96 -2.43 -10.75 -16.56
N PRO A 97 -1.96 -11.96 -16.90
CA PRO A 97 -2.84 -13.11 -17.06
C PRO A 97 -3.42 -13.55 -15.70
N ALA A 98 -4.75 -13.65 -15.62
CA ALA A 98 -5.47 -14.11 -14.44
C ALA A 98 -6.67 -14.99 -14.82
N ARG A 99 -6.96 -16.01 -14.01
CA ARG A 99 -8.23 -16.75 -14.07
C ARG A 99 -9.39 -15.86 -13.64
N ASP A 100 -9.21 -15.21 -12.50
CA ASP A 100 -10.18 -14.33 -11.87
C ASP A 100 -9.51 -12.95 -11.66
N LEU A 101 -10.21 -11.89 -12.08
CA LEU A 101 -9.78 -10.52 -11.84
C LEU A 101 -10.79 -9.85 -10.92
N ILE A 102 -10.31 -9.39 -9.77
CA ILE A 102 -11.08 -8.59 -8.85
C ILE A 102 -10.50 -7.18 -8.88
N VAL A 103 -11.34 -6.18 -9.09
CA VAL A 103 -10.93 -4.79 -9.03
C VAL A 103 -11.76 -4.08 -7.98
N THR A 104 -11.10 -3.33 -7.10
CA THR A 104 -11.77 -2.48 -6.11
C THR A 104 -11.34 -1.04 -6.33
N ALA A 105 -12.25 -0.11 -6.08
CA ALA A 105 -11.95 1.31 -6.10
C ALA A 105 -12.65 2.02 -4.96
N TYR A 106 -12.00 3.03 -4.40
CA TYR A 106 -12.60 3.88 -3.39
C TYR A 106 -12.06 5.30 -3.44
N ASN A 107 -12.88 6.24 -2.96
CA ASN A 107 -12.47 7.58 -2.60
C ASN A 107 -13.14 7.95 -1.28
N ARG A 108 -12.34 8.02 -0.20
CA ARG A 108 -12.83 8.27 1.16
C ARG A 108 -13.42 9.66 1.30
N GLU A 109 -12.81 10.68 0.71
CA GLU A 109 -13.29 12.06 0.79
C GLU A 109 -14.69 12.23 0.18
N ARG A 110 -15.01 11.44 -0.86
CA ARG A 110 -16.28 11.55 -1.58
C ARG A 110 -17.30 10.47 -1.21
N GLY A 111 -16.96 9.56 -0.30
CA GLY A 111 -17.81 8.41 0.05
C GLY A 111 -18.11 7.50 -1.14
N TYR A 112 -17.17 7.39 -2.08
CA TYR A 112 -17.32 6.56 -3.27
C TYR A 112 -16.67 5.19 -3.04
N GLY A 113 -17.40 4.13 -3.37
CA GLY A 113 -16.90 2.76 -3.34
C GLY A 113 -17.38 2.02 -4.58
N ALA A 114 -16.49 1.23 -5.17
CA ALA A 114 -16.79 0.36 -6.28
C ALA A 114 -15.97 -0.93 -6.22
N PHE A 115 -16.53 -2.00 -6.77
CA PHE A 115 -15.82 -3.25 -6.98
C PHE A 115 -16.38 -3.97 -8.20
N ALA A 116 -15.55 -4.76 -8.86
CA ALA A 116 -16.00 -5.68 -9.88
C ALA A 116 -15.18 -6.97 -9.88
N TYR A 117 -15.83 -8.03 -10.35
CA TYR A 117 -15.29 -9.37 -10.42
C TYR A 117 -15.54 -9.91 -11.84
N TRP A 118 -14.45 -10.16 -12.55
CA TRP A 118 -14.41 -10.90 -13.79
C TRP A 118 -13.85 -12.30 -13.62
N ARG A 119 -14.36 -13.24 -14.41
CA ARG A 119 -13.75 -14.54 -14.66
C ARG A 119 -13.41 -14.64 -16.13
N GLY A 120 -12.12 -14.66 -16.46
CA GLY A 120 -11.66 -14.39 -17.83
C GLY A 120 -12.19 -13.03 -18.32
N ASP A 121 -12.89 -13.04 -19.45
CA ASP A 121 -13.53 -11.83 -20.02
C ASP A 121 -15.00 -11.63 -19.59
N THR A 122 -15.57 -12.55 -18.81
CA THR A 122 -16.96 -12.43 -18.36
C THR A 122 -17.05 -11.65 -17.05
N LEU A 123 -17.77 -10.53 -17.07
CA LEU A 123 -18.10 -9.77 -15.86
C LEU A 123 -19.19 -10.53 -15.06
N LEU A 124 -18.88 -10.92 -13.84
CA LEU A 124 -19.79 -11.66 -12.95
C LEU A 124 -20.61 -10.72 -12.05
N ARG A 125 -19.96 -9.67 -11.56
CA ARG A 125 -20.53 -8.70 -10.63
C ARG A 125 -19.76 -7.38 -10.75
N ALA A 126 -20.47 -6.26 -10.85
CA ALA A 126 -19.89 -4.93 -10.72
C ALA A 126 -20.83 -4.00 -9.95
N PHE A 127 -20.28 -3.25 -9.01
CA PHE A 127 -21.02 -2.27 -8.24
C PHE A 127 -20.18 -1.01 -8.11
N ALA A 128 -20.80 0.16 -8.30
CA ALA A 128 -20.17 1.45 -8.07
C ALA A 128 -21.21 2.45 -7.55
N ALA A 129 -20.96 3.05 -6.39
CA ALA A 129 -21.91 3.96 -5.78
C ALA A 129 -21.25 5.01 -4.88
N ARG A 130 -21.99 6.09 -4.68
CA ARG A 130 -21.95 6.91 -3.46
C ARG A 130 -23.21 6.61 -2.67
N ARG A 131 -23.21 6.94 -1.38
CA ARG A 131 -24.37 6.69 -0.53
C ARG A 131 -25.67 7.31 -1.06
N ASP A 132 -25.58 8.44 -1.75
CA ASP A 132 -26.73 9.15 -2.35
C ASP A 132 -27.07 8.70 -3.78
N ARG A 133 -26.23 7.87 -4.42
CA ARG A 133 -26.36 7.56 -5.84
C ARG A 133 -25.61 6.29 -6.26
N VAL A 134 -26.33 5.37 -6.86
CA VAL A 134 -25.77 4.22 -7.59
C VAL A 134 -25.37 4.66 -9.01
N TYR A 135 -24.15 4.32 -9.42
CA TYR A 135 -23.63 4.54 -10.77
C TYR A 135 -23.63 3.27 -11.60
N GLU A 136 -23.44 2.14 -10.94
CA GLU A 136 -23.35 0.83 -11.55
C GLU A 136 -23.81 -0.23 -10.55
N ASP A 137 -24.63 -1.15 -11.04
CA ASP A 137 -25.06 -2.34 -10.32
C ASP A 137 -25.39 -3.41 -11.36
N GLU A 138 -24.37 -4.18 -11.74
CA GLU A 138 -24.46 -5.25 -12.74
C GLU A 138 -24.10 -6.60 -12.13
N GLY A 139 -24.71 -7.67 -12.68
CA GLY A 139 -24.53 -9.03 -12.20
C GLY A 139 -25.38 -9.39 -10.99
N ILE A 140 -25.15 -10.57 -10.43
CA ILE A 140 -25.95 -11.10 -9.32
C ILE A 140 -25.27 -10.76 -7.99
N PRO A 141 -25.94 -10.04 -7.07
CA PRO A 141 -25.41 -9.76 -5.74
C PRO A 141 -24.96 -11.02 -5.01
N GLN A 142 -23.82 -10.93 -4.35
CA GLN A 142 -23.24 -12.06 -3.62
C GLN A 142 -23.80 -12.17 -2.18
N PRO A 143 -23.73 -13.35 -1.54
CA PRO A 143 -24.30 -13.56 -0.20
C PRO A 143 -23.81 -12.58 0.86
N PHE A 144 -22.55 -12.15 0.79
CA PHE A 144 -21.97 -11.20 1.74
C PHE A 144 -22.60 -9.79 1.66
N GLU A 145 -23.26 -9.45 0.55
CA GLU A 145 -23.90 -8.15 0.35
C GLU A 145 -25.25 -8.05 1.09
N ARG A 146 -25.91 -9.19 1.35
CA ARG A 146 -27.23 -9.26 1.98
C ARG A 146 -27.39 -8.38 3.24
N PRO A 147 -26.52 -8.43 4.26
CA PRO A 147 -26.67 -7.59 5.45
C PRO A 147 -26.52 -6.09 5.16
N PHE A 148 -25.84 -5.70 4.07
CA PHE A 148 -25.76 -4.30 3.65
C PHE A 148 -27.11 -3.85 3.07
N TRP A 149 -27.67 -4.61 2.14
CA TRP A 149 -28.97 -4.34 1.55
C TRP A 149 -30.12 -4.33 2.57
N ALA A 150 -30.02 -5.17 3.61
CA ALA A 150 -30.96 -5.20 4.73
C ALA A 150 -30.80 -4.00 5.71
N GLY A 151 -29.74 -3.20 5.58
CA GLY A 151 -29.46 -2.08 6.49
C GLY A 151 -28.95 -2.50 7.87
N GLU A 152 -28.38 -3.71 8.00
CA GLU A 152 -27.84 -4.24 9.26
C GLU A 152 -26.43 -3.70 9.56
N ARG A 153 -25.76 -3.08 8.59
CA ARG A 153 -24.34 -2.70 8.65
C ARG A 153 -24.08 -1.23 8.94
N SER A 154 -25.08 -0.37 8.79
CA SER A 154 -24.94 1.08 9.04
C SER A 154 -26.28 1.66 9.47
N GLU A 155 -26.24 2.82 10.12
CA GLU A 155 -27.46 3.58 10.42
C GLU A 155 -28.17 3.98 9.13
N ASN A 156 -29.47 3.70 9.05
CA ASN A 156 -30.25 4.08 7.89
C ASN A 156 -30.53 5.59 7.93
N VAL A 157 -29.98 6.34 6.98
CA VAL A 157 -30.17 7.80 6.85
C VAL A 157 -31.55 8.14 6.25
N GLY A 158 -32.25 7.14 5.70
CA GLY A 158 -33.56 7.29 5.08
C GLY A 158 -33.51 7.95 3.70
N GLY A 159 -34.69 8.13 3.11
CA GLY A 159 -34.85 8.72 1.77
C GLY A 159 -34.37 7.80 0.65
N ILE A 160 -33.72 8.38 -0.36
CA ILE A 160 -33.19 7.66 -1.53
C ILE A 160 -31.74 7.17 -1.33
N ALA A 161 -31.18 7.35 -0.14
CA ALA A 161 -29.81 6.95 0.16
C ALA A 161 -29.72 5.43 0.36
N LEU A 162 -28.56 4.86 0.01
CA LEU A 162 -28.22 3.49 0.32
C LEU A 162 -28.21 3.29 1.85
N PRO A 163 -28.67 2.12 2.34
CA PRO A 163 -28.71 1.82 3.77
C PRO A 163 -27.32 1.50 4.36
N PHE A 164 -26.24 1.74 3.60
CA PHE A 164 -24.86 1.51 3.98
C PHE A 164 -23.91 2.49 3.27
N GLU A 165 -22.68 2.60 3.78
CA GLU A 165 -21.59 3.28 3.07
C GLU A 165 -20.99 2.37 1.98
N PRO A 166 -20.93 2.78 0.71
CA PRO A 166 -20.38 1.93 -0.37
C PRO A 166 -18.96 1.45 -0.13
N ILE A 167 -18.14 2.23 0.60
CA ILE A 167 -16.75 1.86 0.95
C ILE A 167 -16.73 0.62 1.85
N ASP A 168 -17.69 0.48 2.77
CA ASP A 168 -17.77 -0.66 3.67
C ASP A 168 -18.16 -1.94 2.91
N LEU A 169 -19.01 -1.81 1.89
CA LEU A 169 -19.34 -2.92 1.00
C LEU A 169 -18.11 -3.38 0.20
N VAL A 170 -17.28 -2.44 -0.28
CA VAL A 170 -16.00 -2.75 -0.94
C VAL A 170 -15.04 -3.49 0.02
N ALA A 171 -14.96 -3.05 1.27
CA ALA A 171 -14.15 -3.72 2.29
C ALA A 171 -14.66 -5.14 2.58
N ALA A 172 -15.98 -5.36 2.61
CA ALA A 172 -16.57 -6.68 2.75
C ALA A 172 -16.30 -7.59 1.55
N ALA A 173 -16.40 -7.07 0.32
CA ALA A 173 -16.06 -7.81 -0.90
C ALA A 173 -14.58 -8.23 -0.91
N THR A 174 -13.69 -7.30 -0.53
CA THR A 174 -12.25 -7.53 -0.41
C THR A 174 -11.95 -8.61 0.63
N ARG A 175 -12.65 -8.59 1.75
CA ARG A 175 -12.53 -9.62 2.80
C ARG A 175 -13.03 -10.98 2.32
N GLU A 176 -14.19 -11.04 1.70
CA GLU A 176 -14.82 -12.30 1.30
C GLU A 176 -14.04 -12.98 0.19
N TRP A 177 -13.63 -12.24 -0.84
CA TRP A 177 -12.99 -12.83 -2.01
C TRP A 177 -11.49 -13.08 -1.83
N LEU A 178 -10.81 -12.25 -1.04
CA LEU A 178 -9.35 -12.27 -0.94
C LEU A 178 -8.85 -12.55 0.47
N GLY A 179 -9.71 -12.52 1.49
CA GLY A 179 -9.28 -12.65 2.89
C GLY A 179 -8.57 -11.41 3.44
N ILE A 180 -8.63 -10.27 2.75
CA ILE A 180 -7.95 -9.04 3.17
C ILE A 180 -8.91 -8.17 3.99
N TYR A 181 -8.51 -7.80 5.20
CA TYR A 181 -9.30 -6.92 6.07
C TYR A 181 -8.42 -6.15 7.05
N THR A 182 -8.95 -5.04 7.58
CA THR A 182 -8.27 -4.23 8.61
C THR A 182 -8.02 -5.06 9.87
N GLY A 183 -6.77 -5.13 10.33
CA GLY A 183 -6.37 -5.97 11.46
C GLY A 183 -6.12 -7.43 11.10
N GLY A 184 -6.23 -7.81 9.83
CA GLY A 184 -5.80 -9.12 9.31
C GLY A 184 -4.29 -9.18 9.01
N PRO A 185 -3.86 -10.27 8.33
CA PRO A 185 -2.47 -10.46 7.91
C PRO A 185 -1.94 -9.31 7.04
N ASP A 186 -0.64 -9.06 7.11
CA ASP A 186 -0.01 -8.00 6.34
C ASP A 186 0.11 -8.34 4.86
N VAL A 187 -0.47 -7.47 4.01
CA VAL A 187 -0.34 -7.56 2.55
C VAL A 187 0.86 -6.75 2.12
N ASN A 188 2.04 -7.38 2.11
CA ASN A 188 3.29 -6.70 1.75
C ASN A 188 3.29 -6.27 0.28
N VAL A 189 3.56 -4.99 0.01
CA VAL A 189 3.68 -4.40 -1.32
C VAL A 189 4.98 -3.60 -1.46
N VAL A 190 5.42 -3.39 -2.70
CA VAL A 190 6.50 -2.44 -3.02
C VAL A 190 5.88 -1.24 -3.71
N GLY A 191 6.15 -0.05 -3.17
CA GLY A 191 5.77 1.21 -3.79
C GLY A 191 6.76 1.65 -4.86
N TYR A 192 6.26 2.18 -5.97
CA TYR A 192 7.02 2.75 -7.07
C TYR A 192 6.40 4.10 -7.47
N ALA A 193 7.26 5.06 -7.82
CA ALA A 193 6.86 6.30 -8.48
C ALA A 193 7.25 6.24 -9.96
N THR A 194 6.42 6.84 -10.83
CA THR A 194 6.64 6.94 -12.28
C THR A 194 6.82 8.37 -12.78
N ASP A 195 6.93 9.34 -11.87
CA ASP A 195 7.04 10.77 -12.18
C ASP A 195 8.49 11.29 -12.26
N GLY A 196 9.48 10.41 -12.04
CA GLY A 196 10.89 10.74 -12.13
C GLY A 196 11.46 11.38 -10.87
N ARG A 197 10.75 11.31 -9.73
CA ARG A 197 11.32 11.66 -8.43
C ARG A 197 12.61 10.86 -8.17
N PRO A 198 13.65 11.48 -7.59
CA PRO A 198 14.88 10.78 -7.24
C PRO A 198 14.60 9.69 -6.20
N GLU A 199 15.28 8.54 -6.34
CA GLU A 199 15.15 7.43 -5.38
C GLU A 199 15.47 7.91 -3.96
N PRO A 200 14.65 7.56 -2.96
CA PRO A 200 15.03 7.75 -1.57
C PRO A 200 16.35 7.04 -1.32
N LYS A 201 17.40 7.80 -0.99
CA LYS A 201 18.67 7.23 -0.57
C LYS A 201 18.45 6.56 0.77
N VAL A 202 18.16 5.25 0.76
CA VAL A 202 18.31 4.41 1.94
C VAL A 202 19.81 4.32 2.18
N GLU A 203 20.32 5.06 3.16
CA GLU A 203 21.69 4.88 3.59
C GLU A 203 21.86 3.39 3.95
N PRO A 204 22.75 2.63 3.28
CA PRO A 204 23.03 1.28 3.71
C PRO A 204 23.48 1.37 5.17
N ALA A 205 22.92 0.52 6.03
CA ALA A 205 23.37 0.43 7.41
C ALA A 205 24.90 0.34 7.39
N PRO A 206 25.62 1.17 8.17
CA PRO A 206 27.07 1.17 8.16
C PRO A 206 27.54 -0.26 8.38
N PRO A 207 28.49 -0.78 7.58
CA PRO A 207 28.97 -2.13 7.76
C PRO A 207 29.45 -2.25 9.19
N SER A 208 28.76 -3.05 10.01
CA SER A 208 29.24 -3.35 11.34
C SER A 208 30.50 -4.18 11.17
N SER A 209 31.66 -3.54 11.22
CA SER A 209 32.98 -4.19 11.23
C SER A 209 33.22 -4.99 12.52
N ARG A 210 32.23 -5.04 13.42
CA ARG A 210 32.29 -5.82 14.65
C ARG A 210 32.13 -7.29 14.29
N SER A 211 33.13 -8.07 14.66
CA SER A 211 33.05 -9.51 14.53
C SER A 211 31.88 -10.02 15.36
N ILE A 212 31.30 -11.16 14.98
CA ILE A 212 30.22 -11.79 15.77
C ILE A 212 30.67 -12.01 17.22
N ALA A 213 31.97 -12.28 17.42
CA ALA A 213 32.57 -12.40 18.75
C ALA A 213 32.52 -11.09 19.56
N ASP A 214 32.73 -9.93 18.93
CA ASP A 214 32.63 -8.63 19.61
C ASP A 214 31.19 -8.29 19.98
N ILE A 215 30.23 -8.69 19.14
CA ILE A 215 28.80 -8.50 19.39
C ILE A 215 28.35 -9.39 20.56
N VAL A 216 28.79 -10.65 20.56
CA VAL A 216 28.50 -11.60 21.66
C VAL A 216 29.18 -11.14 22.95
N SER A 217 30.44 -10.71 22.91
CA SER A 217 31.15 -10.19 24.07
C SER A 217 30.48 -8.93 24.64
N ALA A 218 30.09 -7.98 23.79
CA ALA A 218 29.40 -6.77 24.22
C ALA A 218 27.98 -7.07 24.76
N ALA A 219 27.28 -8.04 24.18
CA ALA A 219 25.98 -8.49 24.68
C ALA A 219 26.11 -9.21 26.02
N SER A 220 27.08 -10.11 26.18
CA SER A 220 27.38 -10.81 27.44
C SER A 220 27.82 -9.84 28.53
N SER A 221 28.61 -8.81 28.18
CA SER A 221 29.03 -7.76 29.10
C SER A 221 27.84 -6.91 29.58
N LYS A 222 26.90 -6.59 28.68
CA LYS A 222 25.66 -5.87 29.02
C LYS A 222 24.67 -6.72 29.81
N LEU A 223 24.70 -8.04 29.63
CA LEU A 223 23.84 -9.00 30.33
C LEU A 223 24.48 -9.54 31.62
N GLY A 224 25.66 -9.05 32.02
CA GLY A 224 26.33 -9.47 33.25
C GLY A 224 26.86 -10.91 33.22
N LEU A 225 26.95 -11.54 32.04
CA LEU A 225 27.38 -12.93 31.86
C LEU A 225 28.90 -13.06 31.64
N GLY A 226 29.65 -11.98 31.85
CA GLY A 226 31.10 -11.93 31.68
C GLY A 226 31.85 -12.55 32.86
N ALA A 227 32.97 -13.21 32.58
CA ALA A 227 33.81 -13.93 33.55
C ALA A 227 34.46 -13.05 34.66
N ALA A 228 34.08 -11.77 34.76
CA ALA A 228 34.65 -10.80 35.69
C ALA A 228 33.68 -10.39 36.82
N ASP A 229 32.49 -10.98 36.90
CA ASP A 229 31.54 -10.73 38.00
C ASP A 229 31.25 -12.05 38.74
N ARG A 230 32.30 -12.60 39.35
CA ARG A 230 32.25 -13.73 40.31
C ARG A 230 32.57 -13.27 41.73
N ASP A 231 32.24 -12.03 42.07
CA ASP A 231 32.27 -11.55 43.45
C ASP A 231 30.84 -11.29 43.92
N TYR A 232 30.50 -11.88 45.08
CA TYR A 232 29.18 -12.02 45.74
C TYR A 232 28.35 -13.23 45.26
N ASP A 233 27.95 -14.18 46.11
CA ASP A 233 27.77 -14.17 47.55
C ASP A 233 28.09 -15.55 48.16
N ASP A 234 28.82 -15.49 49.26
CA ASP A 234 29.32 -16.57 50.09
C ASP A 234 28.18 -17.07 51.00
N TYR A 235 27.58 -18.20 50.63
CA TYR A 235 26.87 -19.03 51.59
C TYR A 235 27.57 -20.38 51.65
N ALA A 236 28.37 -20.54 52.69
CA ALA A 236 28.92 -21.80 53.14
C ALA A 236 27.81 -22.87 53.27
N LEU A 237 27.82 -23.84 52.35
CA LEU A 237 27.28 -25.17 52.59
C LEU A 237 28.42 -26.06 53.01
N ASP A 238 28.37 -26.47 54.28
CA ASP A 238 29.29 -27.40 54.90
C ASP A 238 29.08 -28.82 54.36
N SER A 239 30.22 -29.46 54.08
CA SER A 239 30.51 -30.90 53.96
C SER A 239 29.47 -31.87 53.37
N THR A 240 29.86 -32.54 52.27
CA THR A 240 30.41 -33.91 52.33
C THR A 240 30.90 -34.40 50.97
N GLN A 241 32.02 -35.11 51.00
CA GLN A 241 32.74 -35.74 49.89
C GLN A 241 31.90 -36.80 49.18
N THR A 242 32.14 -36.99 47.87
CA THR A 242 32.37 -38.29 47.16
C THR A 242 32.61 -37.96 45.67
N GLU A 243 33.87 -37.84 45.24
CA GLU A 243 34.56 -38.74 44.30
C GLU A 243 33.67 -39.46 43.25
N GLU A 244 33.88 -39.18 41.96
CA GLU A 244 34.52 -40.09 40.98
C GLU A 244 34.14 -39.76 39.51
N ARG A 245 35.19 -39.62 38.70
CA ARG A 245 35.38 -40.11 37.31
C ARG A 245 34.14 -40.25 36.40
N SER A 246 34.18 -39.65 35.20
CA SER A 246 34.75 -40.27 33.98
C SER A 246 34.38 -39.47 32.71
N THR A 247 35.29 -39.53 31.72
CA THR A 247 35.08 -39.57 30.24
C THR A 247 34.05 -38.60 29.63
N GLY A 248 34.43 -37.64 28.80
CA GLY A 248 35.06 -37.87 27.50
C GLY A 248 33.98 -38.14 26.43
N GLU A 249 33.92 -37.29 25.42
CA GLU A 249 33.18 -37.46 24.15
C GLU A 249 31.65 -37.30 24.17
N GLU A 250 31.15 -36.08 23.90
CA GLU A 250 29.93 -35.91 23.08
C GLU A 250 29.87 -34.49 22.51
N LEU A 251 29.23 -34.35 21.35
CA LEU A 251 29.00 -33.11 20.57
C LEU A 251 30.07 -32.75 19.52
N GLY A 252 30.62 -33.77 18.89
CA GLY A 252 30.90 -33.74 17.46
C GLY A 252 30.01 -34.75 16.74
N ALA A 253 28.84 -34.32 16.24
CA ALA A 253 28.12 -34.93 15.09
C ALA A 253 26.62 -34.53 15.06
N VAL A 254 26.27 -33.44 14.35
CA VAL A 254 25.01 -33.40 13.58
C VAL A 254 25.27 -32.60 12.30
N VAL A 255 26.05 -33.19 11.39
CA VAL A 255 26.11 -32.80 9.99
C VAL A 255 26.18 -34.07 9.16
N ARG A 256 25.03 -34.50 8.60
CA ARG A 256 24.82 -35.06 7.24
C ARG A 256 23.60 -36.00 7.17
N SER A 257 22.68 -35.69 6.25
CA SER A 257 22.28 -36.53 5.10
C SER A 257 21.07 -35.88 4.41
N GLY A 258 20.94 -35.74 3.09
CA GLY A 258 21.71 -36.23 1.94
C GLY A 258 21.63 -35.23 0.77
N TRP A 259 22.68 -35.13 -0.07
CA TRP A 259 22.87 -35.86 -1.34
C TRP A 259 21.87 -35.40 -2.42
N SER A 260 22.22 -35.11 -3.67
CA SER A 260 23.47 -35.15 -4.42
C SER A 260 23.16 -34.55 -5.80
N TRP A 261 24.08 -33.76 -6.37
CA TRP A 261 24.52 -33.99 -7.74
C TRP A 261 25.82 -33.21 -7.96
N MET A 262 26.89 -33.97 -8.13
CA MET A 262 28.19 -33.47 -8.54
C MET A 262 28.47 -34.17 -9.87
N ARG A 263 28.70 -33.41 -10.96
CA ARG A 263 29.87 -33.53 -11.84
C ARG A 263 29.69 -32.80 -13.19
N LYS A 264 30.84 -32.31 -13.68
CA LYS A 264 31.20 -31.58 -14.92
C LYS A 264 31.04 -30.06 -14.80
N ALA A 265 32.06 -29.21 -14.91
CA ALA A 265 33.44 -29.32 -15.45
C ALA A 265 34.43 -28.71 -14.42
N GLY A 266 35.70 -29.08 -14.29
CA GLY A 266 36.63 -29.64 -15.27
C GLY A 266 37.64 -28.56 -15.68
N SER A 267 38.79 -28.51 -14.98
CA SER A 267 40.08 -27.87 -15.33
C SER A 267 40.05 -26.38 -15.73
N THR A 268 40.80 -25.46 -15.14
CA THR A 268 42.26 -25.50 -14.93
C THR A 268 42.63 -24.32 -14.03
N VAL A 269 43.38 -24.57 -12.96
CA VAL A 269 44.12 -23.53 -12.23
C VAL A 269 45.57 -23.65 -12.68
N ARG A 270 46.16 -22.53 -13.13
CA ARG A 270 47.62 -22.36 -13.06
C ARG A 270 47.96 -20.90 -12.82
N ASP A 271 48.83 -20.75 -11.84
CA ASP A 271 49.41 -19.55 -11.29
C ASP A 271 50.05 -18.64 -12.36
N VAL A 272 49.86 -17.33 -12.19
CA VAL A 272 50.93 -16.35 -12.45
C VAL A 272 50.87 -15.32 -11.33
N ALA A 273 51.78 -15.49 -10.36
CA ALA A 273 52.26 -14.43 -9.50
C ALA A 273 53.32 -13.63 -10.27
N GLY A 274 53.29 -12.30 -10.15
CA GLY A 274 54.41 -11.45 -10.55
C GLY A 274 54.02 -10.11 -11.15
N THR A 275 54.30 -9.06 -10.37
CA THR A 275 54.70 -7.71 -10.82
C THR A 275 53.73 -6.89 -11.67
N VAL A 276 52.99 -5.99 -11.02
CA VAL A 276 52.90 -4.59 -11.48
C VAL A 276 52.99 -3.70 -10.25
N GLY A 277 54.16 -3.10 -10.06
CA GLY A 277 54.38 -2.01 -9.11
C GLY A 277 53.88 -0.68 -9.68
N GLU A 278 53.53 0.18 -8.72
CA GLU A 278 53.59 1.64 -8.67
C GLU A 278 53.66 2.54 -9.91
N GLN A 279 53.11 3.74 -9.68
CA GLN A 279 53.11 4.98 -10.48
C GLN A 279 51.84 5.11 -11.35
N LEU A 280 51.03 6.17 -11.27
CA LEU A 280 51.33 7.57 -10.96
C LEU A 280 50.28 8.20 -10.03
N SER A 281 50.75 8.75 -8.93
CA SER A 281 50.34 10.08 -8.50
C SER A 281 50.88 11.12 -9.49
N ASP A 282 50.07 12.12 -9.85
CA ASP A 282 50.49 13.52 -9.97
C ASP A 282 49.47 14.31 -10.79
N LYS A 283 48.64 15.10 -10.09
CA LYS A 283 48.33 16.48 -10.49
C LYS A 283 47.48 17.16 -9.42
N LEU A 284 48.16 17.72 -8.44
CA LEU A 284 47.73 18.96 -7.81
C LEU A 284 48.91 19.93 -7.87
N ARG A 285 48.55 21.22 -7.95
CA ARG A 285 49.39 22.43 -7.90
C ARG A 285 49.92 22.87 -9.27
N HIS A 286 49.87 24.14 -9.66
CA HIS A 286 49.46 25.38 -9.01
C HIS A 286 49.29 26.41 -10.14
N THR A 287 48.25 27.24 -10.07
CA THR A 287 48.40 28.64 -10.46
C THR A 287 47.52 29.48 -9.54
N ASP A 288 48.20 30.26 -8.71
CA ASP A 288 47.63 31.20 -7.76
C ASP A 288 47.78 32.61 -8.36
N ARG A 289 46.66 33.37 -8.38
CA ARG A 289 46.51 34.86 -8.31
C ARG A 289 47.09 35.81 -9.39
N PRO A 290 46.71 37.13 -9.42
CA PRO A 290 45.61 37.88 -8.76
C PRO A 290 44.82 38.92 -9.65
N ARG A 291 43.69 39.41 -9.09
CA ARG A 291 43.02 40.76 -9.15
C ARG A 291 43.16 41.70 -10.37
N SER A 292 42.01 42.26 -10.83
CA SER A 292 41.68 43.72 -10.85
C SER A 292 40.25 43.97 -11.40
N SER A 293 39.37 44.60 -10.60
CA SER A 293 38.74 45.94 -10.78
C SER A 293 37.84 46.15 -12.01
N GLY A 294 36.58 46.53 -11.80
CA GLY A 294 35.69 46.94 -12.88
C GLY A 294 34.26 47.32 -12.47
N THR A 295 34.14 48.45 -11.80
CA THR A 295 32.91 49.17 -11.43
C THR A 295 32.06 49.57 -12.66
N SER A 296 30.73 49.38 -12.59
CA SER A 296 29.71 50.28 -13.19
C SER A 296 28.34 49.87 -12.65
N GLN A 297 27.83 50.56 -11.63
CA GLN A 297 26.97 51.74 -11.76
C GLN A 297 25.63 51.48 -12.49
N LEU A 298 24.57 51.52 -11.68
CA LEU A 298 23.22 51.95 -12.05
C LEU A 298 23.24 53.25 -12.86
N PRO A 299 22.12 53.52 -13.55
CA PRO A 299 21.42 54.77 -13.24
C PRO A 299 20.01 54.53 -12.72
N ARG A 300 19.74 55.25 -11.63
CA ARG A 300 18.41 55.61 -11.13
C ARG A 300 17.77 56.63 -12.08
N SER A 301 16.45 56.63 -12.19
CA SER A 301 15.57 57.79 -11.92
C SER A 301 14.12 57.40 -12.21
N ARG A 302 13.27 57.37 -11.17
CA ARG A 302 12.31 58.42 -10.74
C ARG A 302 11.03 58.38 -11.59
N SER A 303 9.88 58.03 -11.02
CA SER A 303 8.99 58.81 -10.12
C SER A 303 7.70 59.03 -10.92
N THR A 304 6.50 58.67 -10.46
CA THR A 304 5.65 59.38 -9.49
C THR A 304 4.49 58.44 -9.11
N ALA A 305 4.24 58.13 -7.84
CA ALA A 305 3.31 58.85 -6.96
C ALA A 305 1.94 59.15 -7.59
N THR A 306 0.86 58.54 -7.08
CA THR A 306 -0.29 59.26 -6.48
C THR A 306 -1.16 58.30 -5.67
N ARG A 307 -1.51 58.81 -4.48
CA ARG A 307 -2.34 58.30 -3.40
C ARG A 307 -3.74 58.93 -3.51
N ARG A 308 -4.79 58.22 -3.07
CA ARG A 308 -6.04 58.65 -2.38
C ARG A 308 -7.15 57.62 -2.71
N THR A 309 -7.80 56.90 -1.80
CA THR A 309 -8.66 57.22 -0.62
C THR A 309 -9.92 58.03 -0.94
N HIS A 310 -11.07 57.36 -0.92
CA HIS A 310 -12.35 57.70 -0.24
C HIS A 310 -13.32 56.53 -0.52
N ASP A 311 -13.80 55.74 0.45
CA ASP A 311 -14.76 55.99 1.55
C ASP A 311 -16.23 56.10 1.11
N THR A 312 -17.08 55.43 1.92
CA THR A 312 -18.49 55.74 2.23
C THR A 312 -19.53 55.27 1.19
N GLU A 313 -20.67 54.65 1.48
CA GLU A 313 -21.33 54.08 2.66
C GLU A 313 -22.72 53.57 2.20
N SER A 314 -23.39 52.77 3.04
CA SER A 314 -24.85 52.69 3.17
C SER A 314 -25.68 52.04 2.06
N SER A 315 -26.25 50.86 2.35
CA SER A 315 -27.65 50.77 2.84
C SER A 315 -28.17 49.32 2.83
N GLN A 316 -28.65 48.87 3.99
CA GLN A 316 -29.50 47.70 4.19
C GLN A 316 -30.99 48.16 4.24
N PRO A 317 -32.00 47.28 4.41
CA PRO A 317 -33.08 47.02 3.43
C PRO A 317 -34.48 47.46 3.93
N PRO A 318 -35.57 47.09 3.22
CA PRO A 318 -36.86 46.78 3.87
C PRO A 318 -37.31 45.35 3.51
N ARG A 319 -37.57 44.45 4.48
CA ARG A 319 -38.80 44.20 5.28
C ARG A 319 -40.06 43.80 4.48
N ARG A 320 -40.45 42.53 4.73
CA ARG A 320 -41.80 41.93 4.98
C ARG A 320 -42.92 42.15 3.95
N ASP A 321 -43.53 41.04 3.53
CA ASP A 321 -44.96 40.81 3.78
C ASP A 321 -45.31 39.30 3.88
N GLU A 322 -46.19 39.00 4.82
CA GLU A 322 -46.78 37.70 5.16
C GLU A 322 -48.13 37.50 4.44
N ARG A 323 -48.59 36.23 4.41
CA ARG A 323 -49.94 35.70 4.07
C ARG A 323 -50.24 35.60 2.56
N THR A 324 -50.74 34.49 2.03
CA THR A 324 -51.96 33.79 2.48
C THR A 324 -52.01 32.36 1.89
N GLN A 325 -52.20 31.34 2.72
CA GLN A 325 -52.76 30.03 2.35
C GLN A 325 -54.30 30.09 2.48
N PRO A 326 -55.04 29.33 1.65
CA PRO A 326 -56.31 28.75 2.05
C PRO A 326 -56.25 27.20 2.04
N PRO A 327 -57.26 26.53 2.63
CA PRO A 327 -57.05 25.33 3.46
C PRO A 327 -57.25 24.00 2.73
N ALA A 328 -56.80 22.95 3.42
CA ALA A 328 -57.11 21.55 3.16
C ALA A 328 -58.60 21.26 3.38
N GLU A 329 -59.18 20.50 2.47
CA GLU A 329 -60.49 19.86 2.61
C GLU A 329 -60.25 18.35 2.63
N ASN A 330 -60.57 17.73 3.77
CA ASN A 330 -60.61 16.27 3.94
C ASN A 330 -62.06 15.90 4.25
N THR A 331 -62.52 14.80 3.64
CA THR A 331 -63.53 13.82 4.12
C THR A 331 -64.76 13.66 3.21
N GLU A 332 -64.76 12.60 2.41
CA GLU A 332 -65.88 11.66 2.13
C GLU A 332 -65.24 10.48 1.37
N ALA A 333 -65.09 9.25 1.90
CA ALA A 333 -66.05 8.29 2.43
C ALA A 333 -67.08 7.79 1.40
N ALA A 334 -66.68 6.84 0.55
CA ALA A 334 -67.53 5.82 -0.07
C ALA A 334 -66.58 4.74 -0.66
N SER A 335 -66.49 3.55 -0.06
CA SER A 335 -67.31 2.38 -0.41
C SER A 335 -67.08 1.93 -1.86
N ASP A 336 -66.26 0.89 -2.09
CA ASP A 336 -66.77 -0.43 -2.48
C ASP A 336 -65.60 -1.43 -2.66
N SER A 337 -65.66 -2.53 -1.92
CA SER A 337 -64.85 -3.73 -2.15
C SER A 337 -65.84 -4.86 -2.42
N PRO A 338 -65.76 -5.60 -3.54
CA PRO A 338 -66.40 -6.89 -3.62
C PRO A 338 -65.42 -7.99 -3.22
N LEU A 339 -65.95 -8.89 -2.40
CA LEU A 339 -65.45 -10.22 -2.10
C LEU A 339 -65.09 -10.96 -3.39
N ILE A 340 -63.98 -11.70 -3.35
CA ILE A 340 -63.89 -12.96 -4.10
C ILE A 340 -63.73 -14.03 -3.03
N GLU A 341 -64.82 -14.74 -2.81
CA GLU A 341 -64.85 -16.02 -2.10
C GLU A 341 -64.24 -17.10 -2.98
N ASP A 342 -63.53 -17.96 -2.27
CA ASP A 342 -63.08 -19.30 -2.58
C ASP A 342 -64.25 -20.19 -3.03
N GLU A 343 -64.07 -21.01 -4.07
CA GLU A 343 -64.46 -22.43 -4.06
C GLU A 343 -64.11 -23.15 -5.38
N SER A 344 -63.51 -24.33 -5.20
CA SER A 344 -63.42 -25.51 -6.08
C SER A 344 -62.29 -25.62 -7.11
#